data_AF-A0A5A9EUU5-F1
#
_entry.id   AF-A0A5A9EUU5-F1
#
_cell.length_a   1.000
_cell.length_b   1.000
_cell.length_c   1.000
_cell.angle_alpha   90.00
_cell.angle_beta   90.00
_cell.angle_gamma   90.00
#
_symmetry.space_group_name_H-M   'P 1'
#
loop_
_entity.id
_entity.type
_entity.pdbx_description
1 polymer ?
#
loop_
_entity_poly.entity_id
_entity_poly.type
_entity_poly.pdbx_seq_one_letter_code
_entity_poly.pdbx_strand_id
1 'polypeptide(L)'
;MPREPQNPFEFLLRELIERPEGPAALGAMKMVEDALSVNLDVVEGVVNALAARIETPDAPDLEKRLDDAVKAWEERCGAPMTPSLLDSLRQDAETLVQKRMQQPPRCVEILDGWDAGARDLGYEIGGLLDGPEGTLHRLWSAISMDLALDAISARDKAAASAAGADEESAVDEIKRQFEVAIGRPMSEGEWSRLLEHAARHAERVMVPIMTRGLGAR
;
A
#
# COMPACT_ATOMS: atom_id res chain seq x y z
N MET A 1 -38.75 -37.34 18.16
CA MET A 1 -37.34 -37.28 18.57
C MET A 1 -36.63 -36.32 17.64
N PRO A 2 -35.91 -35.29 18.14
CA PRO A 2 -35.13 -34.44 17.26
C PRO A 2 -33.93 -35.24 16.73
N ARG A 3 -33.77 -35.26 15.40
CA ARG A 3 -32.61 -35.87 14.73
C ARG A 3 -31.35 -35.12 15.18
N GLU A 4 -30.33 -35.86 15.61
CA GLU A 4 -28.99 -35.30 15.73
C GLU A 4 -28.53 -34.80 14.34
N PRO A 5 -28.04 -33.55 14.23
CA PRO A 5 -27.58 -33.02 12.96
C PRO A 5 -26.35 -33.79 12.49
N GLN A 6 -26.45 -34.39 11.30
CA GLN A 6 -25.39 -35.21 10.70
C GLN A 6 -24.22 -34.37 10.14
N ASN A 7 -24.36 -33.03 10.13
CA ASN A 7 -23.35 -32.10 9.65
C ASN A 7 -23.09 -31.00 10.69
N PRO A 8 -21.83 -30.79 11.13
CA PRO A 8 -21.47 -29.70 12.04
C PRO A 8 -21.86 -28.32 11.53
N PHE A 9 -21.90 -28.09 10.21
CA PHE A 9 -22.36 -26.83 9.62
C PHE A 9 -23.87 -26.60 9.80
N GLU A 10 -24.70 -27.65 9.75
CA GLU A 10 -26.15 -27.51 9.98
C GLU A 10 -26.46 -27.19 11.44
N PHE A 11 -25.68 -27.76 12.36
CA PHE A 11 -25.77 -27.43 13.79
C PHE A 11 -25.37 -25.97 14.04
N LEU A 12 -24.27 -25.51 13.45
CA LEU A 12 -23.77 -24.13 13.58
C LEU A 12 -24.74 -23.11 12.95
N LEU A 13 -25.28 -23.39 11.77
CA LEU A 13 -26.29 -22.56 11.10
C LEU A 13 -27.58 -22.45 11.91
N ARG A 14 -28.03 -23.56 12.52
CA ARG A 14 -29.23 -23.55 13.38
C ARG A 14 -29.02 -22.69 14.63
N GLU A 15 -27.88 -22.83 15.31
CA GLU A 15 -27.56 -22.01 16.49
C GLU A 15 -27.38 -20.52 16.13
N LEU A 16 -26.78 -20.20 14.98
CA LEU A 16 -26.68 -18.82 14.47
C LEU A 16 -28.03 -18.16 14.22
N ILE A 17 -29.03 -18.92 13.76
CA ILE A 17 -30.39 -18.42 13.48
C ILE A 17 -31.23 -18.34 14.76
N GLU A 18 -31.14 -19.35 15.63
CA GLU A 18 -31.99 -19.46 16.81
C GLU A 18 -31.46 -18.65 18.01
N ARG A 19 -30.14 -18.51 18.15
CA ARG A 19 -29.47 -17.84 19.28
C ARG A 19 -28.17 -17.15 18.85
N PRO A 20 -28.25 -16.08 18.05
CA PRO A 20 -27.07 -15.42 17.47
C PRO A 20 -26.07 -14.87 18.51
N GLU A 21 -26.54 -14.53 19.71
CA GLU A 21 -25.70 -14.00 20.81
C GLU A 21 -25.19 -15.09 21.76
N GLY A 22 -25.54 -16.36 21.51
CA GLY A 22 -25.11 -17.48 22.34
C GLY A 22 -23.61 -17.77 22.16
N PRO A 23 -22.93 -18.31 23.18
CA PRO A 23 -21.50 -18.64 23.11
C PRO A 23 -21.14 -19.61 21.98
N ALA A 24 -22.08 -20.49 21.58
CA ALA A 24 -21.90 -21.39 20.43
C ALA A 24 -21.94 -20.65 19.09
N ALA A 25 -22.85 -19.67 18.91
CA ALA A 25 -22.93 -18.84 17.72
C ALA A 25 -21.72 -17.90 17.60
N LEU A 26 -21.27 -17.30 18.71
CA LEU A 26 -20.05 -16.49 18.75
C LEU A 26 -18.80 -17.31 18.45
N GLY A 27 -18.70 -18.53 18.99
CA GLY A 27 -17.63 -19.48 18.64
C GLY A 27 -17.64 -19.85 17.15
N ALA A 28 -18.82 -20.04 16.57
CA ALA A 28 -18.99 -20.29 15.14
C ALA A 28 -18.53 -19.11 14.28
N MET A 29 -18.97 -17.90 14.60
CA MET A 29 -18.56 -16.67 13.92
C MET A 29 -17.05 -16.48 14.00
N LYS A 30 -16.46 -16.67 15.18
CA LYS A 30 -15.01 -16.60 15.37
C LYS A 30 -14.27 -17.65 14.55
N MET A 31 -14.73 -18.89 14.52
CA MET A 31 -14.11 -19.92 13.68
C MET A 31 -14.19 -19.58 12.19
N VAL A 32 -15.31 -19.01 11.73
CA VAL A 32 -15.45 -18.54 10.34
C VAL A 32 -14.51 -17.36 10.07
N GLU A 33 -14.41 -16.41 10.98
CA GLU A 33 -13.50 -15.27 10.89
C GLU A 33 -12.03 -15.71 10.91
N ASP A 34 -11.64 -16.62 11.79
CA ASP A 34 -10.31 -17.22 11.86
C ASP A 34 -9.98 -17.99 10.57
N ALA A 35 -10.96 -18.71 10.00
CA ALA A 35 -10.77 -19.41 8.73
C ALA A 35 -10.66 -18.43 7.54
N LEU A 36 -11.46 -17.36 7.53
CA LEU A 36 -11.42 -16.34 6.48
C LEU A 36 -10.15 -15.50 6.54
N SER A 37 -9.71 -15.06 7.73
CA SER A 37 -8.48 -14.29 7.93
C SER A 37 -7.25 -15.06 7.46
N VAL A 38 -7.13 -16.33 7.83
CA VAL A 38 -6.08 -17.22 7.34
C VAL A 38 -6.04 -17.29 5.80
N ASN A 39 -7.21 -17.39 5.16
CA ASN A 39 -7.29 -17.45 3.70
C ASN A 39 -6.95 -16.10 3.05
N LEU A 40 -7.29 -14.99 3.72
CA LEU A 40 -6.91 -13.65 3.28
C LEU A 40 -5.40 -13.45 3.36
N ASP A 41 -4.73 -13.91 4.41
CA ASP A 41 -3.29 -13.76 4.58
C ASP A 41 -2.50 -14.44 3.45
N VAL A 42 -2.88 -15.67 3.09
CA VAL A 42 -2.18 -16.40 2.01
C VAL A 42 -2.49 -15.84 0.63
N VAL A 43 -3.71 -15.33 0.40
CA VAL A 43 -4.06 -14.61 -0.83
C VAL A 43 -3.27 -13.31 -0.92
N GLU A 44 -3.20 -12.56 0.17
CA GLU A 44 -2.43 -11.32 0.25
C GLU A 44 -0.94 -11.59 0.00
N GLY A 45 -0.40 -12.70 0.51
CA GLY A 45 0.98 -13.13 0.24
C GLY A 45 1.25 -13.32 -1.26
N VAL A 46 0.34 -13.98 -1.99
CA VAL A 46 0.46 -14.17 -3.45
C VAL A 46 0.33 -12.83 -4.19
N VAL A 47 -0.66 -12.02 -3.84
CA VAL A 47 -0.88 -10.69 -4.46
C VAL A 47 0.31 -9.78 -4.21
N ASN A 48 0.89 -9.76 -3.00
CA ASN A 48 2.06 -8.97 -2.68
C ASN A 48 3.32 -9.44 -3.42
N ALA A 49 3.50 -10.75 -3.60
CA ALA A 49 4.62 -11.28 -4.40
C ALA A 49 4.48 -10.90 -5.88
N LEU A 50 3.27 -10.96 -6.44
CA LEU A 50 2.98 -10.49 -7.79
C LEU A 50 3.16 -8.97 -7.93
N ALA A 51 2.71 -8.18 -6.94
CA ALA A 51 2.90 -6.73 -6.92
C ALA A 51 4.39 -6.36 -6.91
N ALA A 52 5.21 -7.04 -6.11
CA ALA A 52 6.66 -6.81 -6.07
C ALA A 52 7.34 -7.06 -7.44
N ARG A 53 6.88 -8.06 -8.21
CA ARG A 53 7.35 -8.32 -9.58
C ARG A 53 7.00 -7.19 -10.55
N ILE A 54 5.81 -6.61 -10.40
CA ILE A 54 5.35 -5.50 -11.23
C ILE A 54 6.12 -4.21 -10.87
N GLU A 55 6.35 -3.98 -9.58
CA GLU A 55 7.02 -2.76 -9.07
C GLU A 55 8.53 -2.78 -9.32
N THR A 56 9.18 -3.94 -9.23
CA THR A 56 10.65 -4.06 -9.32
C THR A 56 11.08 -5.25 -10.18
N PRO A 57 10.85 -5.24 -11.51
CA PRO A 57 11.04 -6.42 -12.37
C PRO A 57 12.42 -7.07 -12.30
N ASP A 58 13.46 -6.27 -12.02
CA ASP A 58 14.86 -6.70 -11.97
C ASP A 58 15.32 -7.13 -10.56
N ALA A 59 14.44 -7.10 -9.55
CA ALA A 59 14.81 -7.50 -8.20
C ALA A 59 15.18 -8.99 -8.13
N PRO A 60 16.23 -9.36 -7.37
CA PRO A 60 16.60 -10.75 -7.19
C PRO A 60 15.49 -11.51 -6.44
N ASP A 61 15.44 -12.83 -6.66
CA ASP A 61 14.56 -13.78 -5.95
C ASP A 61 13.05 -13.59 -6.14
N LEU A 62 12.61 -12.75 -7.07
CA LEU A 62 11.18 -12.51 -7.30
C LEU A 62 10.37 -13.77 -7.69
N GLU A 63 10.92 -14.62 -8.56
CA GLU A 63 10.28 -15.89 -8.91
C GLU A 63 10.18 -16.81 -7.69
N LYS A 64 11.26 -16.90 -6.92
CA LYS A 64 11.29 -17.71 -5.70
C LYS A 64 10.26 -17.23 -4.68
N ARG A 65 10.12 -15.91 -4.49
CA ARG A 65 9.11 -15.32 -3.58
C ARG A 65 7.69 -15.65 -4.04
N LEU A 66 7.44 -15.64 -5.35
CA LEU A 66 6.14 -16.04 -5.89
C LEU A 66 5.89 -17.54 -5.68
N ASP A 67 6.88 -18.38 -5.97
CA ASP A 67 6.78 -19.84 -5.77
C ASP A 67 6.51 -20.19 -4.29
N ASP A 68 7.23 -19.55 -3.37
CA ASP A 68 7.04 -19.73 -1.93
C ASP A 68 5.63 -19.29 -1.49
N ALA A 69 5.12 -18.17 -2.02
CA ALA A 69 3.78 -17.67 -1.72
C ALA A 69 2.68 -18.58 -2.30
N VAL A 70 2.85 -19.05 -3.53
CA VAL A 70 1.93 -20.01 -4.18
C VAL A 70 1.91 -21.31 -3.39
N LYS A 71 3.06 -21.84 -3.00
CA LYS A 71 3.15 -23.06 -2.20
C LYS A 71 2.45 -22.91 -0.85
N ALA A 72 2.64 -21.78 -0.15
CA ALA A 72 1.95 -21.51 1.11
C ALA A 72 0.42 -21.45 0.93
N TRP A 73 -0.05 -20.86 -0.18
CA TRP A 73 -1.46 -20.85 -0.53
C TRP A 73 -1.98 -22.27 -0.80
N GLU A 74 -1.28 -23.07 -1.60
CA GLU A 74 -1.69 -24.45 -1.93
C GLU A 74 -1.75 -25.35 -0.70
N GLU A 75 -0.75 -25.25 0.18
CA GLU A 75 -0.70 -25.98 1.45
C GLU A 75 -1.87 -25.59 2.37
N ARG A 76 -2.25 -24.30 2.39
CA ARG A 76 -3.29 -23.81 3.29
C ARG A 76 -4.71 -24.05 2.77
N CYS A 77 -4.92 -23.88 1.48
CA CYS A 77 -6.21 -24.06 0.83
C CYS A 77 -6.46 -25.53 0.44
N GLY A 78 -5.43 -26.38 0.46
CA GLY A 78 -5.56 -27.80 0.13
C GLY A 78 -5.92 -28.05 -1.34
N ALA A 79 -5.62 -27.09 -2.22
CA ALA A 79 -5.94 -27.13 -3.65
C ALA A 79 -4.76 -26.57 -4.45
N PRO A 80 -4.51 -27.08 -5.67
CA PRO A 80 -3.47 -26.54 -6.55
C PRO A 80 -3.88 -25.15 -7.08
N MET A 81 -2.90 -24.26 -7.19
CA MET A 81 -3.07 -22.93 -7.77
C MET A 81 -3.21 -23.08 -9.29
N THR A 82 -4.39 -22.80 -9.82
CA THR A 82 -4.62 -22.89 -11.27
C THR A 82 -4.08 -21.65 -11.98
N PRO A 83 -3.67 -21.76 -13.27
CA PRO A 83 -3.24 -20.61 -14.05
C PRO A 83 -4.31 -19.50 -14.12
N SER A 84 -5.59 -19.87 -14.21
CA SER A 84 -6.69 -18.90 -14.24
C SER A 84 -6.82 -18.12 -12.92
N LEU A 85 -6.60 -18.78 -11.78
CA LEU A 85 -6.64 -18.11 -10.48
C LEU A 85 -5.43 -17.20 -10.32
N LEU A 86 -4.24 -17.65 -10.74
CA LEU A 86 -3.03 -16.82 -10.73
C LEU A 86 -3.18 -15.58 -11.63
N ASP A 87 -3.82 -15.71 -12.79
CA ASP A 87 -4.14 -14.58 -13.66
C ASP A 87 -5.11 -13.58 -13.01
N SER A 88 -6.13 -14.05 -12.28
CA SER A 88 -7.01 -13.17 -11.50
C SER A 88 -6.25 -12.44 -10.39
N LEU A 89 -5.42 -13.14 -9.62
CA LEU A 89 -4.59 -12.53 -8.57
C LEU A 89 -3.57 -11.55 -9.15
N ARG A 90 -3.12 -11.74 -10.40
CA ARG A 90 -2.29 -10.76 -11.11
C ARG A 90 -3.05 -9.46 -11.40
N GLN A 91 -4.32 -9.53 -11.81
CA GLN A 91 -5.15 -8.33 -12.00
C GLN A 91 -5.36 -7.57 -10.69
N ASP A 92 -5.53 -8.30 -9.58
CA ASP A 92 -5.63 -7.70 -8.25
C ASP A 92 -4.29 -7.05 -7.84
N ALA A 93 -3.16 -7.69 -8.15
CA ALA A 93 -1.84 -7.13 -7.93
C ALA A 93 -1.59 -5.86 -8.78
N GLU A 94 -1.98 -5.87 -10.05
CA GLU A 94 -1.93 -4.67 -10.91
C GLU A 94 -2.76 -3.53 -10.31
N THR A 95 -3.98 -3.83 -9.85
CA THR A 95 -4.85 -2.84 -9.19
C THR A 95 -4.23 -2.32 -7.89
N LEU A 96 -3.62 -3.19 -7.10
CA LEU A 96 -2.91 -2.83 -5.87
C LEU A 96 -1.74 -1.89 -6.16
N VAL A 97 -0.91 -2.21 -7.15
CA VAL A 97 0.23 -1.37 -7.56
C VAL A 97 -0.27 -0.01 -8.05
N GLN A 98 -1.31 0.03 -8.88
CA GLN A 98 -1.91 1.31 -9.31
C GLN A 98 -2.40 2.13 -8.13
N LYS A 99 -3.03 1.50 -7.13
CA LYS A 99 -3.49 2.17 -5.92
C LYS A 99 -2.32 2.68 -5.08
N ARG A 100 -1.27 1.87 -4.86
CA ARG A 100 -0.06 2.27 -4.12
C ARG A 100 0.62 3.47 -4.79
N MET A 101 0.71 3.46 -6.12
CA MET A 101 1.28 4.59 -6.87
C MET A 101 0.49 5.90 -6.71
N GLN A 102 -0.79 5.85 -6.34
CA GLN A 102 -1.62 7.03 -6.12
C GLN A 102 -1.61 7.53 -4.66
N GLN A 103 -0.98 6.79 -3.76
CA GLN A 103 -0.96 7.07 -2.33
C GLN A 103 0.45 7.48 -1.90
N PRO A 104 0.59 8.32 -0.86
CA PRO A 104 1.90 8.56 -0.26
C PRO A 104 2.47 7.25 0.29
N PRO A 105 3.80 7.08 0.28
CA PRO A 105 4.43 5.94 0.92
C PRO A 105 4.24 6.04 2.44
N ARG A 106 4.24 4.90 3.12
CA ARG A 106 4.18 4.84 4.59
C ARG A 106 5.57 5.09 5.19
N CYS A 107 5.63 5.59 6.42
CA CYS A 107 6.92 5.78 7.10
C CYS A 107 7.73 4.47 7.19
N VAL A 108 7.09 3.31 7.42
CA VAL A 108 7.76 1.99 7.45
C VAL A 108 8.43 1.61 6.13
N GLU A 109 7.97 2.16 5.00
CA GLU A 109 8.51 1.87 3.66
C GLU A 109 9.72 2.74 3.35
N ILE A 110 9.79 3.93 3.95
CA ILE A 110 10.83 4.93 3.69
C ILE A 110 11.93 4.89 4.74
N LEU A 111 11.58 4.76 6.02
CA LEU A 111 12.47 4.93 7.16
C LEU A 111 13.04 3.59 7.65
N ASP A 112 14.36 3.51 7.76
CA ASP A 112 15.04 2.35 8.34
C ASP A 112 14.81 2.30 9.86
N GLY A 113 14.43 1.12 10.36
CA GLY A 113 14.21 0.89 11.78
C GLY A 113 12.97 1.57 12.37
N TRP A 114 12.03 2.01 11.52
CA TRP A 114 10.79 2.61 11.98
C TRP A 114 9.83 1.55 12.53
N ASP A 115 9.52 1.67 13.83
CA ASP A 115 8.53 0.82 14.49
C ASP A 115 7.21 1.58 14.65
N ALA A 116 6.23 1.22 13.82
CA ALA A 116 4.87 1.75 13.91
C ALA A 116 4.14 1.27 15.18
N GLY A 117 4.54 0.13 15.75
CA GLY A 117 3.88 -0.50 16.90
C GLY A 117 4.23 0.14 18.26
N ALA A 118 5.22 1.02 18.31
CA ALA A 118 5.61 1.73 19.52
C ALA A 118 4.76 2.99 19.82
N ARG A 119 3.71 3.26 19.02
CA ARG A 119 2.90 4.48 19.11
C ARG A 119 1.56 4.19 19.76
N ASP A 120 1.27 4.89 20.86
CA ASP A 120 -0.01 4.83 21.55
C ASP A 120 -1.14 5.41 20.67
N LEU A 121 -2.34 4.84 20.76
CA LEU A 121 -3.54 5.21 19.97
C LEU A 121 -3.88 6.71 20.08
N GLY A 122 -3.52 7.34 21.20
CA GLY A 122 -3.68 8.79 21.41
C GLY A 122 -2.78 9.66 20.50
N TYR A 123 -1.65 9.12 20.03
CA TYR A 123 -0.74 9.78 19.09
C TYR A 123 -1.25 9.71 17.64
N GLU A 124 -2.00 8.65 17.31
CA GLU A 124 -2.59 8.46 15.97
C GLU A 124 -3.73 9.44 15.70
N ILE A 125 -4.53 9.78 16.72
CA ILE A 125 -5.70 10.66 16.57
C ILE A 125 -5.31 12.14 16.46
N GLY A 126 -4.26 12.58 17.16
CA GLY A 126 -3.76 13.97 17.09
C GLY A 126 -2.77 14.25 15.94
N GLY A 127 -2.14 13.21 15.39
CA GLY A 127 -1.00 13.31 14.47
C GLY A 127 -1.29 13.04 12.99
N LEU A 128 -2.55 12.88 12.58
CA LEU A 128 -2.88 12.52 11.19
C LEU A 128 -2.52 13.58 10.13
N LEU A 129 -2.24 14.84 10.54
CA LEU A 129 -1.72 15.89 9.65
C LEU A 129 -0.36 16.45 10.09
N ASP A 130 -0.14 16.63 11.41
CA ASP A 130 1.11 17.18 11.95
C ASP A 130 2.08 16.13 12.49
N GLY A 131 1.71 14.85 12.46
CA GLY A 131 2.59 13.74 12.79
C GLY A 131 3.51 13.35 11.63
N PRO A 132 4.38 12.35 11.84
CA PRO A 132 5.33 11.89 10.83
C PRO A 132 4.67 11.45 9.53
N GLU A 133 3.57 10.69 9.58
CA GLU A 133 2.88 10.24 8.35
C GLU A 133 2.25 11.42 7.59
N GLY A 134 1.62 12.36 8.30
CA GLY A 134 1.05 13.56 7.68
C GLY A 134 2.13 14.47 7.07
N THR A 135 3.28 14.57 7.73
CA THR A 135 4.42 15.36 7.23
C THR A 135 5.14 14.67 6.07
N LEU A 136 5.25 13.33 6.10
CA LEU A 136 5.75 12.53 4.97
C LEU A 136 4.86 12.71 3.75
N HIS A 137 3.54 12.68 3.92
CA HIS A 137 2.59 12.92 2.84
C HIS A 137 2.77 14.33 2.25
N ARG A 138 2.85 15.38 3.08
CA ARG A 138 3.12 16.75 2.59
C ARG A 138 4.44 16.82 1.81
N LEU A 139 5.48 16.18 2.32
CA LEU A 139 6.80 16.15 1.69
C LEU A 139 6.77 15.45 0.33
N TRP A 140 6.19 14.24 0.29
CA TRP A 140 5.99 13.47 -0.93
C TRP A 140 5.17 14.25 -1.98
N SER A 141 4.10 14.93 -1.56
CA SER A 141 3.26 15.74 -2.45
C SER A 141 4.01 16.95 -3.01
N ALA A 142 4.79 17.65 -2.19
CA ALA A 142 5.61 18.78 -2.63
C ALA A 142 6.65 18.34 -3.67
N ILE A 143 7.40 17.27 -3.39
CA ILE A 143 8.40 16.71 -4.31
C ILE A 143 7.73 16.28 -5.63
N SER A 144 6.60 15.56 -5.54
CA SER A 144 5.91 15.06 -6.74
C SER A 144 5.39 16.21 -7.61
N MET A 145 4.91 17.29 -6.98
CA MET A 145 4.46 18.50 -7.68
C MET A 145 5.61 19.21 -8.38
N ASP A 146 6.72 19.44 -7.69
CA ASP A 146 7.90 20.08 -8.27
C ASP A 146 8.42 19.29 -9.48
N LEU A 147 8.54 17.96 -9.34
CA LEU A 147 8.94 17.08 -10.44
C LEU A 147 7.96 17.10 -11.63
N ALA A 148 6.66 17.13 -11.36
CA ALA A 148 5.65 17.20 -12.42
C ALA A 148 5.67 18.54 -13.15
N LEU A 149 5.79 19.65 -12.40
CA LEU A 149 5.90 21.00 -12.95
C LEU A 149 7.19 21.16 -13.75
N ASP A 150 8.30 20.60 -13.29
CA ASP A 150 9.56 20.59 -14.03
C ASP A 150 9.47 19.75 -15.30
N ALA A 151 8.81 18.58 -15.27
CA ALA A 151 8.63 17.75 -16.46
C ALA A 151 7.76 18.45 -17.52
N ILE A 152 6.69 19.14 -17.10
CA ILE A 152 5.83 19.93 -17.99
C ILE A 152 6.58 21.18 -18.47
N SER A 153 7.26 21.88 -17.57
CA SER A 153 8.02 23.08 -17.89
C SER A 153 9.24 22.79 -18.73
N ALA A 154 9.88 21.61 -18.66
CA ALA A 154 10.95 21.22 -19.57
C ALA A 154 10.41 20.93 -20.98
N ARG A 155 9.20 20.37 -21.06
CA ARG A 155 8.46 20.19 -22.32
C ARG A 155 8.09 21.53 -22.94
N ASP A 156 7.74 22.53 -22.12
CA ASP A 156 7.39 23.89 -22.56
C ASP A 156 8.61 24.84 -22.67
N LYS A 157 9.69 24.64 -21.91
CA LYS A 157 10.96 25.41 -21.98
C LYS A 157 11.82 25.01 -23.18
N ALA A 158 11.56 23.86 -23.81
CA ALA A 158 11.97 23.63 -25.19
C ALA A 158 11.35 24.68 -26.16
N ALA A 159 10.27 25.36 -25.76
CA ALA A 159 9.64 26.47 -26.48
C ALA A 159 9.90 27.87 -25.87
N ALA A 160 10.29 28.00 -24.59
CA ALA A 160 10.57 29.31 -23.99
C ALA A 160 11.60 29.24 -22.84
N SER A 161 12.83 29.69 -23.10
CA SER A 161 13.88 29.74 -22.07
C SER A 161 13.74 30.96 -21.14
N ALA A 162 14.17 30.76 -19.89
CA ALA A 162 14.70 31.74 -18.93
C ALA A 162 13.71 32.48 -17.99
N ALA A 163 13.59 31.96 -16.77
CA ALA A 163 13.53 32.66 -15.47
C ALA A 163 13.56 31.53 -14.42
N GLY A 164 14.36 31.49 -13.35
CA GLY A 164 15.02 32.51 -12.54
C GLY A 164 14.66 32.13 -11.09
N ALA A 165 15.51 31.35 -10.43
CA ALA A 165 15.26 30.69 -9.15
C ALA A 165 15.93 31.45 -8.00
N ASP A 166 15.19 31.72 -6.92
CA ASP A 166 15.74 32.02 -5.57
C ASP A 166 14.62 32.04 -4.50
N GLU A 167 13.81 30.98 -4.43
CA GLU A 167 12.95 30.72 -3.26
C GLU A 167 13.48 29.49 -2.52
N GLU A 168 13.63 29.58 -1.19
CA GLU A 168 13.90 28.43 -0.32
C GLU A 168 12.84 27.36 -0.64
N SER A 169 13.28 26.21 -1.18
CA SER A 169 12.35 25.22 -1.71
C SER A 169 11.42 24.77 -0.59
N ALA A 170 10.11 24.82 -0.83
CA ALA A 170 9.11 24.31 0.11
C ALA A 170 9.42 22.87 0.53
N VAL A 171 10.10 22.09 -0.33
CA VAL A 171 10.60 20.76 -0.03
C VAL A 171 11.61 20.75 1.12
N ASP A 172 12.55 21.70 1.17
CA ASP A 172 13.59 21.75 2.22
C ASP A 172 13.00 22.09 3.59
N GLU A 173 12.03 23.00 3.64
CA GLU A 173 11.32 23.33 4.89
C GLU A 173 10.49 22.14 5.38
N ILE A 174 9.71 21.49 4.50
CA ILE A 174 8.90 20.34 4.89
C ILE A 174 9.79 19.14 5.28
N LYS A 175 10.95 18.95 4.62
CA LYS A 175 11.92 17.93 4.99
C LYS A 175 12.44 18.15 6.41
N ARG A 176 12.78 19.39 6.76
CA ARG A 176 13.21 19.76 8.11
C ARG A 176 12.13 19.45 9.15
N GLN A 177 10.87 19.77 8.84
CA GLN A 177 9.73 19.44 9.72
C GLN A 177 9.58 17.93 9.89
N PHE A 178 9.76 17.15 8.82
CA PHE A 178 9.70 15.70 8.88
C PHE A 178 10.82 15.11 9.74
N GLU A 179 12.05 15.59 9.58
CA GLU A 179 13.22 15.19 10.38
C GLU A 179 13.03 15.50 11.88
N VAL A 180 12.43 16.65 12.19
CA VAL A 180 12.01 16.98 13.57
C VAL A 180 10.96 15.99 14.07
N ALA A 181 9.96 15.65 13.26
CA ALA A 181 8.88 14.75 13.64
C ALA A 181 9.34 13.30 13.88
N ILE A 182 10.36 12.83 13.16
CA ILE A 182 10.98 11.52 13.37
C ILE A 182 12.12 11.55 14.40
N GLY A 183 12.51 12.74 14.87
CA GLY A 183 13.53 12.96 15.89
C GLY A 183 14.97 12.76 15.40
N ARG A 184 15.20 12.69 14.09
CA ARG A 184 16.53 12.50 13.49
C ARG A 184 16.56 12.97 12.02
N PRO A 185 17.74 13.26 11.46
CA PRO A 185 17.89 13.46 10.03
C PRO A 185 17.52 12.21 9.22
N MET A 186 17.03 12.40 8.01
CA MET A 186 16.87 11.31 7.05
C MET A 186 18.23 10.86 6.52
N SER A 187 18.41 9.55 6.36
CA SER A 187 19.56 9.01 5.65
C SER A 187 19.46 9.28 4.14
N GLU A 188 20.59 9.23 3.44
CA GLU A 188 20.62 9.37 1.98
C GLU A 188 19.79 8.27 1.27
N GLY A 189 19.77 7.05 1.84
CA GLY A 189 18.97 5.94 1.33
C GLY A 189 17.47 6.19 1.50
N GLU A 190 17.05 6.67 2.67
CA GLU A 190 15.66 7.03 2.96
C GLU A 190 15.17 8.17 2.05
N TRP A 191 16.02 9.17 1.84
CA TRP A 191 15.72 10.28 0.95
C TRP A 191 15.59 9.81 -0.51
N SER A 192 16.53 8.98 -0.97
CA SER A 192 16.50 8.39 -2.31
C SER A 192 15.22 7.58 -2.56
N ARG A 193 14.80 6.75 -1.58
CA ARG A 193 13.55 5.99 -1.67
C ARG A 193 12.32 6.90 -1.78
N LEU A 194 12.28 7.99 -1.00
CA LEU A 194 11.19 8.95 -1.07
C LEU A 194 11.13 9.68 -2.42
N LEU A 195 12.29 10.12 -2.93
CA LEU A 195 12.40 10.74 -4.25
C LEU A 195 11.95 9.80 -5.37
N GLU A 196 12.35 8.52 -5.32
CA GLU A 196 11.92 7.53 -6.31
C GLU A 196 10.40 7.35 -6.28
N HIS A 197 9.81 7.25 -5.09
CA HIS A 197 8.36 7.11 -4.94
C HIS A 197 7.61 8.34 -5.48
N ALA A 198 8.10 9.55 -5.18
CA ALA A 198 7.55 10.80 -5.67
C ALA A 198 7.69 10.93 -7.20
N ALA A 199 8.84 10.56 -7.77
CA ALA A 199 9.09 10.61 -9.21
C ALA A 199 8.12 9.69 -9.98
N ARG A 200 7.89 8.46 -9.50
CA ARG A 200 6.92 7.54 -10.11
C ARG A 200 5.50 8.10 -10.07
N HIS A 201 5.10 8.74 -8.97
CA HIS A 201 3.79 9.39 -8.87
C HIS A 201 3.67 10.58 -9.83
N ALA A 202 4.70 11.44 -9.87
CA ALA A 202 4.75 12.59 -10.76
C ALA A 202 4.59 12.16 -12.22
N GLU A 203 5.40 11.19 -12.66
CA GLU A 203 5.41 10.70 -14.05
C GLU A 203 4.11 10.01 -14.45
N ARG A 204 3.61 9.08 -13.62
CA ARG A 204 2.53 8.17 -14.02
C ARG A 204 1.13 8.68 -13.66
N VAL A 205 1.03 9.61 -12.70
CA VAL A 205 -0.25 10.13 -12.21
C VAL A 205 -0.38 11.62 -12.51
N MET A 206 0.52 12.46 -11.97
CA MET A 206 0.33 13.91 -12.02
C MET A 206 0.51 14.49 -13.42
N VAL A 207 1.59 14.15 -14.13
CA VAL A 207 1.85 14.65 -15.49
C VAL A 207 0.71 14.30 -16.46
N PRO A 208 0.20 13.05 -16.52
CA PRO A 208 -0.96 12.72 -17.35
C PRO A 208 -2.22 13.51 -17.00
N ILE A 209 -2.49 13.75 -15.71
CA ILE A 209 -3.67 14.52 -15.28
C ILE A 209 -3.54 15.98 -15.71
N MET A 210 -2.38 16.60 -15.42
CA MET A 210 -2.13 18.02 -15.70
C MET A 210 -2.08 18.31 -17.21
N THR A 211 -1.47 17.43 -18.01
CA THR A 211 -1.40 17.59 -19.47
C THR A 211 -2.74 17.37 -20.16
N ARG A 212 -3.59 16.44 -19.69
CA ARG A 212 -4.96 16.29 -20.23
C ARG A 212 -5.85 17.49 -19.88
N GLY A 213 -5.68 18.07 -18.70
CA GLY A 213 -6.41 19.29 -18.30
C GLY A 213 -6.07 20.51 -19.15
N LEU A 214 -4.85 20.59 -19.68
CA LEU A 214 -4.38 21.69 -20.54
C LEU A 214 -4.82 21.59 -22.00
N GLY A 215 -5.18 20.39 -22.49
CA GLY A 215 -5.64 20.16 -23.87
C GLY A 215 -7.16 20.32 -24.10
N ALA A 216 -7.93 20.64 -23.06
CA ALA A 216 -9.39 20.73 -23.09
C ALA A 216 -9.93 22.18 -23.11
N ARG A 217 -9.11 23.17 -23.47
CA ARG A 217 -9.51 24.58 -23.62
C ARG A 217 -9.34 25.06 -25.05
#